data_AF-A0A956P9S5-F1
#
_entry.id   AF-A0A956P9S5-F1
#
_cell.length_a   1.000
_cell.length_b   1.000
_cell.length_c   1.000
_cell.angle_alpha   90.00
_cell.angle_beta   90.00
_cell.angle_gamma   90.00
#
_symmetry.space_group_name_H-M   'P 1'
#
loop_
_entity.id
_entity.type
_entity.pdbx_description
1 polymer ?
#
loop_
_entity_poly.entity_id
_entity_poly.type
_entity_poly.pdbx_seq_one_letter_code
_entity_poly.pdbx_strand_id
1 'polypeptide(L)'
;DVRAFVVGDRVVAAMRRVAQGQEFRSNVHRGGITQAVKLEPAYEVTAVRAAQIMGLHVAGVDMLETATGPQVMEVNSSPGLEGIEGATGVNVADAIIAYLEERVLFPEIDVRQRLTLKAGYGIAEVPVEGTSELVGKTVAGSGLRDRDVLVLSIDRQGLTIPNPKGTREILAGDRLLCFGKLLTLRNLVSSKAFEAAGKSGKDKSAAPGE
;
A
#
# COMPACT_ATOMS: atom_id res chain seq x y z
N ASP A 1 -15.46 6.86 -27.01
CA ASP A 1 -14.87 6.25 -25.80
C ASP A 1 -15.11 7.14 -24.59
N VAL A 2 -14.96 6.62 -23.38
CA VAL A 2 -15.07 7.39 -22.13
C VAL A 2 -13.69 7.64 -21.55
N ARG A 3 -13.45 8.87 -21.10
CA ARG A 3 -12.24 9.26 -20.35
C ARG A 3 -12.62 9.52 -18.91
N ALA A 4 -11.98 8.81 -18.01
CA ALA A 4 -11.98 9.09 -16.58
C ALA A 4 -10.71 9.85 -16.21
N PHE A 5 -10.83 10.90 -15.41
CA PHE A 5 -9.69 11.58 -14.82
C PHE A 5 -9.55 11.12 -13.37
N VAL A 6 -8.48 10.40 -13.08
CA VAL A 6 -8.19 9.86 -11.75
C VAL A 6 -7.25 10.80 -11.01
N VAL A 7 -7.58 11.10 -9.76
CA VAL A 7 -6.70 11.77 -8.80
C VAL A 7 -6.76 10.99 -7.49
N GLY A 8 -5.60 10.50 -7.03
CA GLY A 8 -5.49 9.63 -5.87
C GLY A 8 -6.19 8.29 -6.11
N ASP A 9 -7.27 8.07 -5.36
CA ASP A 9 -8.06 6.83 -5.32
C ASP A 9 -9.46 6.98 -5.92
N ARG A 10 -9.74 8.09 -6.62
CA ARG A 10 -11.07 8.37 -7.17
C ARG A 10 -11.02 8.99 -8.57
N VAL A 11 -12.12 8.84 -9.31
CA VAL A 11 -12.37 9.59 -10.54
C VAL A 11 -12.96 10.95 -10.16
N VAL A 12 -12.30 12.04 -10.56
CA VAL A 12 -12.73 13.42 -10.23
C VAL A 12 -13.58 14.05 -11.33
N ALA A 13 -13.37 13.61 -12.57
CA ALA A 13 -14.12 14.07 -13.73
C ALA A 13 -14.17 12.95 -14.76
N ALA A 14 -15.24 12.90 -15.54
CA ALA A 14 -15.33 11.98 -16.67
C ALA A 14 -16.06 12.63 -17.83
N MET A 15 -15.58 12.35 -19.04
CA MET A 15 -16.21 12.79 -20.27
C MET A 15 -16.33 11.66 -21.28
N ARG A 16 -17.37 11.72 -22.10
CA ARG A 16 -17.53 10.89 -23.27
C ARG A 16 -17.05 11.65 -24.50
N ARG A 17 -16.25 10.99 -25.32
CA ARG A 17 -15.85 11.46 -26.65
C ARG A 17 -16.61 10.70 -27.71
N VAL A 18 -17.32 11.43 -28.56
CA VAL A 18 -18.05 10.88 -29.71
C VAL A 18 -17.35 11.36 -30.99
N ALA A 19 -16.91 10.41 -31.81
CA ALA A 19 -16.39 10.73 -33.14
C ALA A 19 -17.53 11.26 -34.02
N GLN A 20 -17.27 12.33 -34.78
CA GLN A 20 -18.17 12.79 -35.82
C GLN A 20 -17.80 12.14 -37.15
N GLY A 21 -18.77 11.51 -37.83
CA GLY A 21 -18.61 10.92 -39.16
C GLY A 21 -18.22 9.43 -39.20
N GLN A 22 -17.79 8.93 -40.37
CA GLN A 22 -17.39 7.53 -40.61
C GLN A 22 -15.96 7.21 -40.11
N GLU A 23 -15.34 8.06 -39.29
CA GLU A 23 -13.98 7.83 -38.77
C GLU A 23 -14.01 7.31 -37.33
N PHE A 24 -13.43 6.13 -37.10
CA PHE A 24 -13.39 5.42 -35.81
C PHE A 24 -12.43 6.02 -34.77
N ARG A 25 -11.80 7.18 -35.04
CA ARG A 25 -10.75 7.77 -34.19
C ARG A 25 -11.27 9.01 -33.45
N SER A 26 -11.60 8.87 -32.17
CA SER A 26 -12.21 9.91 -31.30
C SER A 26 -11.23 10.95 -30.71
N ASN A 27 -10.16 11.33 -31.42
CA ASN A 27 -9.21 12.30 -30.88
C ASN A 27 -9.78 13.74 -30.95
N VAL A 28 -9.89 14.39 -29.79
CA VAL A 28 -10.55 15.69 -29.56
C VAL A 28 -10.05 16.83 -30.45
N HIS A 29 -8.80 16.78 -30.92
CA HIS A 29 -8.23 17.81 -31.82
C HIS A 29 -8.85 17.86 -33.24
N ARG A 30 -9.82 17.00 -33.57
CA ARG A 30 -10.49 16.93 -34.88
C ARG A 30 -12.02 17.06 -34.85
N GLY A 31 -12.58 17.77 -33.87
CA GLY A 31 -14.02 18.11 -33.87
C GLY A 31 -14.95 17.03 -33.27
N GLY A 32 -14.41 16.11 -32.48
CA GLY A 32 -15.22 15.20 -31.67
C GLY A 32 -15.97 15.97 -30.58
N ILE A 33 -17.26 15.67 -30.38
CA ILE A 33 -18.05 16.28 -29.30
C ILE A 33 -17.64 15.63 -27.98
N THR A 34 -17.31 16.47 -27.00
CA THR A 34 -17.09 16.07 -25.61
C THR A 34 -18.31 16.40 -24.77
N GLN A 35 -18.73 15.46 -23.91
CA GLN A 35 -19.85 15.67 -22.99
C GLN A 35 -19.51 15.09 -21.63
N ALA A 36 -19.91 15.77 -20.56
CA ALA A 36 -19.84 15.21 -19.21
C ALA A 36 -20.60 13.88 -19.14
N VAL A 37 -20.04 12.90 -18.44
CA VAL A 37 -20.71 11.63 -18.19
C VAL A 37 -20.54 11.24 -16.73
N LYS A 38 -21.61 10.72 -16.13
CA LYS A 38 -21.52 10.02 -14.85
C LYS A 38 -21.16 8.57 -15.14
N LEU A 39 -19.99 8.14 -14.68
CA LEU A 39 -19.56 6.76 -14.87
C LEU A 39 -20.37 5.81 -13.97
N GLU A 40 -20.58 4.60 -14.46
CA GLU A 40 -21.06 3.52 -13.61
C GLU A 40 -19.93 3.09 -12.64
N PRO A 41 -20.27 2.57 -11.45
CA PRO A 41 -19.27 2.19 -10.44
C PRO A 41 -18.18 1.24 -10.96
N ALA A 42 -18.53 0.32 -11.87
CA ALA A 42 -17.57 -0.61 -12.47
C ALA A 42 -16.48 0.11 -13.30
N TYR A 43 -16.81 1.22 -13.96
CA TYR A 43 -15.86 2.02 -14.75
C TYR A 43 -14.98 2.87 -13.84
N GLU A 44 -15.53 3.41 -12.76
CA GLU A 44 -14.74 4.16 -11.76
C GLU A 44 -13.70 3.25 -11.10
N VAL A 45 -14.12 2.09 -10.62
CA VAL A 45 -13.23 1.09 -10.01
C VAL A 45 -12.15 0.64 -11.00
N THR A 46 -12.53 0.39 -12.26
CA THR A 46 -11.58 0.00 -13.30
C THR A 46 -10.56 1.09 -13.59
N ALA A 47 -10.99 2.35 -13.70
CA ALA A 47 -10.10 3.48 -13.94
C ALA A 47 -9.09 3.68 -12.81
N VAL A 48 -9.57 3.69 -11.56
CA VAL A 48 -8.72 3.83 -10.38
C VAL A 48 -7.71 2.69 -10.29
N ARG A 49 -8.17 1.44 -10.49
CA ARG A 49 -7.29 0.27 -10.45
C ARG A 49 -6.24 0.30 -11.55
N ALA A 50 -6.59 0.75 -12.75
CA ALA A 50 -5.64 0.90 -13.84
C ALA A 50 -4.54 1.92 -13.48
N ALA A 51 -4.91 3.09 -12.95
CA ALA A 51 -3.96 4.09 -12.51
C ALA A 51 -3.03 3.57 -11.39
N GLN A 52 -3.60 2.87 -10.39
CA GLN A 52 -2.86 2.26 -9.29
C GLN A 52 -1.86 1.19 -9.75
N ILE A 53 -2.25 0.30 -10.66
CA ILE A 53 -1.36 -0.73 -11.23
C ILE A 53 -0.18 -0.07 -11.94
N MET A 54 -0.41 1.06 -12.61
CA MET A 54 0.63 1.84 -13.28
C MET A 54 1.46 2.72 -12.33
N GLY A 55 1.13 2.75 -11.02
CA GLY A 55 1.79 3.61 -10.04
C GLY A 55 1.53 5.11 -10.24
N LEU A 56 0.42 5.46 -10.90
CA LEU A 56 0.06 6.85 -11.21
C LEU A 56 -0.98 7.36 -10.21
N HIS A 57 -0.67 8.49 -9.58
CA HIS A 57 -1.60 9.18 -8.68
C HIS A 57 -2.50 10.19 -9.41
N VAL A 58 -2.09 10.64 -10.59
CA VAL A 58 -2.88 11.49 -11.47
C VAL A 58 -2.81 10.87 -12.86
N ALA A 59 -3.96 10.54 -13.44
CA ALA A 59 -3.99 9.88 -14.74
C ALA A 59 -5.30 10.13 -15.49
N GLY A 60 -5.20 10.20 -16.82
CA GLY A 60 -6.36 10.07 -17.70
C GLY A 60 -6.48 8.63 -18.15
N VAL A 61 -7.60 7.98 -17.87
CA VAL A 61 -7.86 6.59 -18.27
C VAL A 61 -8.95 6.57 -19.33
N ASP A 62 -8.60 6.12 -20.52
CA ASP A 62 -9.55 5.94 -21.62
C ASP A 62 -10.06 4.52 -21.66
N MET A 63 -11.38 4.37 -21.74
CA MET A 63 -12.05 3.08 -21.75
C MET A 63 -13.10 3.02 -22.86
N LEU A 64 -13.29 1.82 -23.41
CA LEU A 64 -14.47 1.49 -24.21
C LEU A 64 -15.54 0.93 -23.30
N GLU A 65 -16.77 1.30 -23.61
CA GLU A 65 -17.93 0.63 -23.08
C GLU A 65 -18.28 -0.56 -23.95
N THR A 66 -18.27 -1.74 -23.34
CA THR A 66 -18.59 -2.99 -24.03
C THR A 66 -19.67 -3.75 -23.30
N ALA A 67 -20.29 -4.71 -23.97
CA ALA A 67 -21.32 -5.56 -23.38
C ALA A 67 -20.82 -6.37 -22.16
N THR A 68 -19.50 -6.57 -22.03
CA THR A 68 -18.87 -7.29 -20.92
C THR A 68 -18.28 -6.36 -19.84
N GLY A 69 -18.50 -5.04 -19.96
CA GLY A 69 -18.01 -4.03 -19.02
C GLY A 69 -16.88 -3.15 -19.58
N PRO A 70 -16.15 -2.44 -18.70
CA PRO A 70 -15.10 -1.51 -19.10
C PRO A 70 -13.89 -2.22 -19.73
N GLN A 71 -13.45 -1.74 -20.89
CA GLN A 71 -12.19 -2.17 -21.51
C GLN A 71 -11.21 -0.99 -21.56
N VAL A 72 -10.10 -1.08 -20.83
CA VAL A 72 -9.08 -0.03 -20.79
C VAL A 72 -8.31 0.01 -22.11
N MET A 73 -8.21 1.19 -22.72
CA MET A 73 -7.46 1.43 -23.96
C MET A 73 -6.12 2.11 -23.71
N GLU A 74 -6.13 3.17 -22.90
CA GLU A 74 -4.96 4.02 -22.66
C GLU A 74 -4.98 4.48 -21.20
N VAL A 75 -3.80 4.54 -20.59
CA VAL A 75 -3.57 5.23 -19.31
C VAL A 75 -2.50 6.29 -19.55
N ASN A 76 -2.88 7.55 -19.42
CA ASN A 76 -2.04 8.71 -19.69
C ASN A 76 -1.60 9.35 -18.37
N SER A 77 -0.29 9.46 -18.15
CA SER A 77 0.31 10.05 -16.93
C SER A 77 0.36 11.58 -16.92
N SER A 78 0.14 12.22 -18.07
CA SER A 78 0.10 13.68 -18.20
C SER A 78 -1.10 14.12 -19.05
N PRO A 79 -2.34 13.85 -18.56
CA PRO A 79 -3.55 14.17 -19.29
C PRO A 79 -3.78 15.69 -19.34
N GLY A 80 -4.18 16.20 -20.51
CA GLY A 80 -4.59 17.60 -20.64
C GLY A 80 -5.89 17.91 -19.88
N LEU A 81 -5.98 19.11 -19.30
CA LEU A 81 -7.12 19.55 -18.47
C LEU A 81 -8.20 20.27 -19.26
N GLU A 82 -7.82 21.13 -20.20
CA GLU A 82 -8.71 22.05 -20.92
C GLU A 82 -9.97 21.35 -21.48
N GLY A 83 -9.80 20.22 -22.15
CA GLY A 83 -10.91 19.49 -22.76
C GLY A 83 -11.87 18.86 -21.73
N ILE A 84 -11.35 18.35 -20.62
CA ILE A 84 -12.19 17.67 -19.61
C ILE A 84 -12.84 18.67 -18.66
N GLU A 85 -12.14 19.74 -18.28
CA GLU A 85 -12.71 20.83 -17.48
C GLU A 85 -13.77 21.57 -18.29
N GLY A 86 -13.51 21.84 -19.57
CA GLY A 86 -14.50 22.44 -20.47
C GLY A 86 -15.75 21.56 -20.66
N ALA A 87 -15.59 20.24 -20.73
CA ALA A 87 -16.71 19.32 -20.90
C ALA A 87 -17.53 19.08 -19.62
N THR A 88 -16.88 19.14 -18.44
CA THR A 88 -17.49 18.74 -17.16
C THR A 88 -17.82 19.89 -16.23
N GLY A 89 -17.19 21.06 -16.41
CA GLY A 89 -17.25 22.19 -15.48
C GLY A 89 -16.56 21.92 -14.14
N VAL A 90 -15.88 20.79 -13.98
CA VAL A 90 -15.14 20.44 -12.77
C VAL A 90 -13.76 21.11 -12.82
N ASN A 91 -13.36 21.76 -11.73
CA ASN A 91 -11.98 22.23 -11.56
C ASN A 91 -11.10 21.03 -11.15
N VAL A 92 -10.46 20.42 -12.15
CA VAL A 92 -9.58 19.26 -11.97
C VAL A 92 -8.25 19.69 -11.39
N ALA A 93 -7.75 20.88 -11.75
CA ALA A 93 -6.54 21.45 -11.18
C ALA A 93 -6.65 21.57 -9.65
N ASP A 94 -7.75 22.12 -9.13
CA ASP A 94 -7.99 22.21 -7.67
C ASP A 94 -8.04 20.82 -7.02
N ALA A 95 -8.64 19.83 -7.68
CA ALA A 95 -8.68 18.47 -7.17
C ALA A 95 -7.27 17.85 -7.04
N ILE A 96 -6.37 18.15 -7.98
CA ILE A 96 -4.96 17.74 -7.92
C ILE A 96 -4.24 18.46 -6.77
N ILE A 97 -4.43 19.77 -6.63
CA ILE A 97 -3.81 20.55 -5.55
C ILE A 97 -4.28 20.04 -4.18
N ALA A 98 -5.57 19.86 -3.98
CA ALA A 98 -6.13 19.34 -2.72
C ALA A 98 -5.54 17.96 -2.36
N TYR A 99 -5.38 17.08 -3.36
CA TYR A 99 -4.74 15.77 -3.17
C TYR A 99 -3.26 15.91 -2.76
N LEU A 100 -2.52 16.83 -3.36
CA LEU A 100 -1.12 17.09 -2.99
C LEU A 100 -1.00 17.68 -1.59
N GLU A 101 -1.87 18.61 -1.22
CA GLU A 101 -1.92 19.20 0.12
C GLU A 101 -2.16 18.12 1.19
N GLU A 102 -3.11 17.22 0.96
CA GLU A 102 -3.37 16.09 1.85
C GLU A 102 -2.12 15.21 2.05
N ARG A 103 -1.39 14.91 0.97
CA ARG A 103 -0.15 14.12 1.03
C ARG A 103 1.02 14.84 1.68
N VAL A 104 1.09 16.17 1.58
CA VAL A 104 2.13 16.95 2.26
C VAL A 104 1.84 17.04 3.76
N LEU A 105 0.58 17.15 4.15
CA LEU A 105 0.16 17.15 5.55
C LEU A 105 0.29 15.76 6.19
N PHE A 106 0.05 14.70 5.42
CA PHE A 106 0.17 13.31 5.84
C PHE A 106 1.09 12.54 4.89
N PRO A 107 2.41 12.82 4.92
CA PRO A 107 3.33 12.05 4.09
C PRO A 107 3.24 10.59 4.49
N GLU A 108 3.11 9.70 3.51
CA GLU A 108 3.36 8.27 3.69
C GLU A 108 4.83 8.11 4.07
N ILE A 109 5.12 8.23 5.36
CA ILE A 109 6.46 8.04 5.89
C ILE A 109 6.65 6.52 5.98
N ASP A 110 7.57 5.99 5.18
CA ASP A 110 8.11 4.67 5.46
C ASP A 110 8.84 4.71 6.81
N VAL A 111 8.13 4.26 7.83
CA VAL A 111 8.59 4.20 9.21
C VAL A 111 9.88 3.38 9.30
N ARG A 112 10.09 2.37 8.42
CA ARG A 112 11.34 1.61 8.37
C ARG A 112 12.50 2.48 7.91
N GLN A 113 12.33 3.28 6.85
CA GLN A 113 13.40 4.14 6.33
C GLN A 113 13.84 5.19 7.35
N ARG A 114 12.91 5.85 8.05
CA ARG A 114 13.27 6.86 9.06
C ARG A 114 13.90 6.28 10.31
N LEU A 115 13.45 5.11 10.75
CA LEU A 115 13.93 4.51 11.99
C LEU A 115 15.24 3.72 11.83
N THR A 116 15.57 3.26 10.62
CA THR A 116 16.83 2.55 10.34
C THR A 116 18.03 3.50 10.27
N LEU A 117 17.82 4.79 10.01
CA LEU A 117 18.90 5.77 9.76
C LEU A 117 19.58 6.34 11.03
N LYS A 118 19.12 6.01 12.24
CA LYS A 118 19.82 6.35 13.49
C LYS A 118 19.68 5.25 14.55
N ALA A 119 20.82 4.78 15.06
CA ALA A 119 20.99 4.20 16.40
C ALA A 119 20.56 2.74 16.70
N GLY A 120 20.60 1.81 15.73
CA GLY A 120 20.47 0.37 16.04
C GLY A 120 19.07 -0.09 16.47
N TYR A 121 18.05 0.71 16.14
CA TYR A 121 16.65 0.36 16.22
C TYR A 121 16.13 -0.09 14.85
N GLY A 122 15.07 -0.88 14.83
CA GLY A 122 14.43 -1.32 13.59
C GLY A 122 13.03 -1.84 13.84
N ILE A 123 12.40 -2.30 12.76
CA ILE A 123 11.06 -2.90 12.78
C ILE A 123 11.19 -4.38 12.42
N ALA A 124 10.54 -5.25 13.19
CA ALA A 124 10.49 -6.68 12.92
C ALA A 124 9.11 -7.25 13.22
N GLU A 125 8.69 -8.24 12.44
CA GLU A 125 7.56 -9.09 12.79
C GLU A 125 8.02 -10.19 13.75
N VAL A 126 7.38 -10.28 14.90
CA VAL A 126 7.64 -11.29 15.94
C VAL A 126 6.44 -12.24 15.98
N PRO A 127 6.58 -13.50 15.51
CA PRO A 127 5.52 -14.49 15.65
C PRO A 127 5.41 -14.95 17.11
N VAL A 128 4.19 -15.05 17.62
CA VAL A 128 3.91 -15.56 18.97
C VAL A 128 3.56 -17.03 18.88
N GLU A 129 4.57 -17.89 18.99
CA GLU A 129 4.35 -19.33 19.09
C GLU A 129 3.64 -19.70 20.40
N GLY A 130 2.97 -20.85 20.44
CA GLY A 130 2.28 -21.33 21.66
C GLY A 130 3.20 -21.53 22.87
N THR A 131 4.51 -21.68 22.66
CA THR A 131 5.53 -21.77 23.72
C THR A 131 6.14 -20.42 24.10
N SER A 132 5.67 -19.32 23.51
CA SER A 132 6.22 -17.98 23.78
C SER A 132 5.82 -17.50 25.17
N GLU A 133 6.78 -16.92 25.90
CA GLU A 133 6.55 -16.28 27.21
C GLU A 133 5.62 -15.06 27.13
N LEU A 134 5.25 -14.62 25.92
CA LEU A 134 4.32 -13.52 25.68
C LEU A 134 2.86 -13.98 25.73
N VAL A 135 2.58 -15.26 25.53
CA VAL A 135 1.20 -15.78 25.49
C VAL A 135 0.50 -15.56 26.84
N GLY A 136 -0.70 -14.99 26.79
CA GLY A 136 -1.51 -14.69 27.97
C GLY A 136 -1.09 -13.44 28.73
N LYS A 137 -0.01 -12.76 28.32
CA LYS A 137 0.36 -11.45 28.89
C LYS A 137 -0.34 -10.33 28.14
N THR A 138 -0.60 -9.23 28.83
CA THR A 138 -1.03 -7.99 28.19
C THR A 138 0.16 -7.31 27.51
N VAL A 139 -0.08 -6.45 26.52
CA VAL A 139 0.98 -5.68 25.85
C VAL A 139 1.82 -4.91 26.87
N ALA A 140 1.19 -4.28 27.87
CA ALA A 140 1.89 -3.60 28.95
C ALA A 140 2.61 -4.58 29.90
N GLY A 141 1.98 -5.72 30.25
CA GLY A 141 2.55 -6.73 31.14
C GLY A 141 3.58 -7.66 30.48
N SER A 142 3.82 -7.53 29.19
CA SER A 142 4.76 -8.37 28.43
C SER A 142 6.24 -8.10 28.75
N GLY A 143 6.55 -6.95 29.34
CA GLY A 143 7.93 -6.48 29.55
C GLY A 143 8.64 -6.04 28.27
N LEU A 144 7.95 -6.02 27.12
CA LEU A 144 8.53 -5.56 25.84
C LEU A 144 8.93 -4.09 25.92
N ARG A 145 8.09 -3.24 26.54
CA ARG A 145 8.35 -1.80 26.67
C ARG A 145 9.61 -1.51 27.47
N ASP A 146 9.84 -2.25 28.55
CA ASP A 146 11.04 -2.14 29.40
C ASP A 146 12.32 -2.56 28.67
N ARG A 147 12.19 -3.39 27.63
CA ARG A 147 13.30 -3.81 26.75
C ARG A 147 13.44 -2.94 25.50
N ASP A 148 12.85 -1.74 25.51
CA ASP A 148 12.78 -0.80 24.39
C ASP A 148 12.14 -1.39 23.13
N VAL A 149 11.08 -2.18 23.29
CA VAL A 149 10.27 -2.72 22.21
C VAL A 149 8.83 -2.23 22.32
N LEU A 150 8.36 -1.56 21.27
CA LEU A 150 6.99 -1.10 21.10
C LEU A 150 6.25 -2.05 20.15
N VAL A 151 5.06 -2.50 20.54
CA VAL A 151 4.15 -3.23 19.65
C VAL A 151 3.32 -2.20 18.87
N LEU A 152 3.54 -2.13 17.55
CA LEU A 152 2.83 -1.23 16.64
C LEU A 152 1.49 -1.82 16.21
N SER A 153 1.43 -3.12 15.95
CA SER A 153 0.20 -3.83 15.60
C SER A 153 0.26 -5.30 15.98
N ILE A 154 -0.91 -5.92 16.10
CA ILE A 154 -1.10 -7.36 16.27
C ILE A 154 -1.92 -7.85 15.08
N ASP A 155 -1.37 -8.73 14.26
CA ASP A 155 -2.15 -9.49 13.28
C ASP A 155 -2.59 -10.81 13.94
N ARG A 156 -3.91 -11.00 13.98
CA ARG A 156 -4.57 -12.17 14.55
C ARG A 156 -5.50 -12.75 13.52
N GLN A 157 -5.14 -13.90 12.96
CA GLN A 157 -5.97 -14.62 11.98
C GLN A 157 -6.38 -13.74 10.78
N GLY A 158 -5.50 -12.83 10.34
CA GLY A 158 -5.75 -11.91 9.22
C GLY A 158 -6.47 -10.60 9.61
N LEU A 159 -6.82 -10.43 10.89
CA LEU A 159 -7.32 -9.16 11.41
C LEU A 159 -6.18 -8.37 12.07
N THR A 160 -5.86 -7.22 11.49
CA THR A 160 -4.87 -6.30 12.05
C THR A 160 -5.49 -5.41 13.12
N ILE A 161 -4.93 -5.46 14.32
CA ILE A 161 -5.22 -4.55 15.43
C ILE A 161 -4.09 -3.52 15.49
N PRO A 162 -4.27 -2.32 14.91
CA PRO A 162 -3.27 -1.25 14.98
C PRO A 162 -3.25 -0.63 16.38
N ASN A 163 -2.08 -0.15 16.81
CA ASN A 163 -1.86 0.55 18.08
C ASN A 163 -2.58 -0.13 19.27
N PRO A 164 -2.25 -1.40 19.58
CA PRO A 164 -2.97 -2.16 20.60
C PRO A 164 -2.85 -1.49 21.97
N LYS A 165 -3.97 -1.35 22.68
CA LYS A 165 -4.01 -0.84 24.06
C LYS A 165 -3.10 -1.70 24.96
N GLY A 166 -2.47 -1.09 25.96
CA GLY A 166 -1.62 -1.80 26.92
C GLY A 166 -2.31 -2.97 27.63
N THR A 167 -3.64 -2.91 27.81
CA THR A 167 -4.47 -3.97 28.41
C THR A 167 -4.77 -5.14 27.47
N ARG A 168 -4.41 -5.06 26.19
CA ARG A 168 -4.70 -6.10 25.20
C ARG A 168 -3.84 -7.33 25.48
N GLU A 169 -4.46 -8.50 25.56
CA GLU A 169 -3.77 -9.78 25.68
C GLU A 169 -3.18 -10.25 24.34
N ILE A 170 -1.95 -10.75 24.43
CA ILE A 170 -1.21 -11.41 23.36
C ILE A 170 -1.55 -12.90 23.38
N LEU A 171 -1.98 -13.44 22.25
CA LEU A 171 -2.42 -14.83 22.10
C LEU A 171 -1.44 -15.63 21.24
N ALA A 172 -1.45 -16.95 21.42
CA ALA A 172 -0.73 -17.85 20.52
C ALA A 172 -1.27 -17.73 19.09
N GLY A 173 -0.36 -17.64 18.12
CA GLY A 173 -0.68 -17.40 16.71
C GLY A 173 -0.74 -15.92 16.31
N ASP A 174 -0.62 -14.99 17.26
CA ASP A 174 -0.47 -13.56 16.94
C ASP A 174 0.86 -13.30 16.20
N ARG A 175 0.87 -12.31 15.30
CA ARG A 175 2.09 -11.74 14.73
C ARG A 175 2.19 -10.29 15.16
N LEU A 176 3.22 -9.97 15.95
CA LEU A 176 3.42 -8.64 16.48
C LEU A 176 4.35 -7.86 15.55
N LEU A 177 3.88 -6.74 15.01
CA LEU A 177 4.78 -5.79 14.37
C LEU A 177 5.42 -4.94 15.45
N CYS A 178 6.71 -5.11 15.67
CA CYS A 178 7.44 -4.48 16.76
C CYS A 178 8.45 -3.47 16.23
N PHE A 179 8.56 -2.32 16.90
CA PHE A 179 9.65 -1.35 16.73
C PHE A 179 10.50 -1.31 17.99
N GLY A 180 11.82 -1.44 17.87
CA GLY A 180 12.69 -1.47 19.03
C GLY A 180 14.15 -1.72 18.69
N LYS A 181 14.97 -1.95 19.72
CA LYS A 181 16.40 -2.30 19.55
C LYS A 181 16.55 -3.58 18.72
N LEU A 182 17.39 -3.53 17.68
CA LEU A 182 17.57 -4.66 16.75
C LEU A 182 18.01 -5.94 17.44
N LEU A 183 18.90 -5.86 18.44
CA LEU A 183 19.36 -7.03 19.20
C LEU A 183 18.20 -7.69 19.98
N THR A 184 17.37 -6.88 20.64
CA THR A 184 16.20 -7.37 21.36
C THR A 184 15.19 -8.00 20.41
N LEU A 185 14.89 -7.33 19.29
CA LEU A 185 13.97 -7.83 18.28
C LEU A 185 14.47 -9.16 17.68
N ARG A 186 15.77 -9.26 17.38
CA ARG A 186 16.36 -10.51 16.88
C ARG A 186 16.20 -11.65 17.88
N ASN A 187 16.39 -11.40 19.17
CA ASN A 187 16.18 -12.43 20.21
C ASN A 187 14.71 -12.88 20.30
N LEU A 188 13.77 -11.95 20.15
CA LEU A 188 12.33 -12.25 20.15
C LEU A 188 11.90 -13.06 18.92
N VAL A 189 12.51 -12.80 17.76
CA VAL A 189 12.27 -13.59 16.54
C VAL A 189 13.00 -14.95 16.60
N SER A 190 14.15 -15.01 17.25
CA SER A 190 15.09 -16.14 17.21
C SER A 190 14.95 -17.14 18.35
N SER A 191 13.83 -17.18 19.09
CA SER A 191 13.64 -18.17 20.17
C SER A 191 13.69 -19.65 19.70
N LYS A 192 13.85 -19.93 18.39
CA LYS A 192 14.36 -21.20 17.85
C LYS A 192 15.42 -21.10 16.74
N ALA A 193 15.75 -19.92 16.20
CA ALA A 193 16.57 -19.84 14.98
C ALA A 193 18.08 -20.12 15.20
N PHE A 194 18.56 -20.20 16.44
CA PHE A 194 19.99 -20.45 16.74
C PHE A 194 20.33 -21.92 17.01
N GLU A 195 19.38 -22.78 17.38
CA GLU A 195 19.67 -24.20 17.63
C GLU A 195 19.89 -25.00 16.32
N ALA A 196 19.27 -24.58 15.22
CA ALA A 196 19.46 -25.24 13.92
C ALA A 196 20.82 -24.92 13.27
N ALA A 197 21.45 -23.79 13.61
CA ALA A 197 22.75 -23.40 13.07
C ALA A 197 23.96 -23.86 13.93
N GLY A 198 23.72 -24.29 15.17
CA GLY A 198 24.77 -24.68 16.12
C GLY A 198 25.21 -26.15 16.07
N LYS A 199 24.54 -27.02 15.30
CA LYS A 199 24.84 -28.47 15.23
C LYS A 199 25.59 -28.94 13.97
N SER A 200 25.99 -28.05 13.06
CA SER A 200 26.76 -28.43 11.86
C SER A 200 28.27 -28.08 11.91
N GLY A 201 28.81 -27.76 13.09
CA GLY A 201 30.14 -27.13 13.20
C GLY A 201 31.14 -27.77 14.17
N LYS A 202 30.95 -29.02 14.61
CA LYS A 202 31.94 -29.76 15.40
C LYS A 202 31.90 -31.25 15.07
N ASP A 203 32.51 -31.62 13.96
CA ASP A 203 33.31 -32.85 13.88
C ASP A 203 34.11 -32.86 12.57
N LYS A 204 35.39 -32.49 12.65
CA LYS A 204 36.51 -32.89 11.77
C LYS A 204 37.77 -32.14 12.19
N SER A 205 38.36 -32.56 13.31
CA SER A 205 39.78 -32.32 13.59
C SER A 205 40.33 -33.43 14.47
N ALA A 206 40.68 -34.56 13.86
CA ALA A 206 41.70 -35.48 14.37
C ALA A 206 42.00 -36.56 13.31
N ALA A 207 43.10 -36.42 12.59
CA ALA A 207 43.86 -37.55 12.07
C ALA A 207 45.32 -37.28 12.45
N PRO A 208 46.00 -38.19 13.17
CA PRO A 208 47.43 -38.11 13.45
C PRO A 208 48.23 -38.65 12.25
N GLY A 209 49.51 -38.27 12.20
CA GLY A 209 50.39 -38.52 11.08
C GLY A 209 51.06 -39.90 11.02
N GLU A 210 52.15 -39.87 10.23
CA GLU A 210 52.98 -40.94 9.64
C GLU A 210 52.47 -41.50 8.30
#